data_AF-A0A8H5HEV1-F1
#
_entry.id   AF-A0A8H5HEV1-F1
#
_cell.length_a   1.000
_cell.length_b   1.000
_cell.length_c   1.000
_cell.angle_alpha   90.00
_cell.angle_beta   90.00
_cell.angle_gamma   90.00
#
_symmetry.space_group_name_H-M   'P 1'
#
loop_
_entity.id
_entity.type
_entity.pdbx_description
1 polymer ?
#
loop_
_entity_poly.entity_id
_entity_poly.type
_entity_poly.pdbx_seq_one_letter_code
_entity_poly.pdbx_strand_id
1 'polypeptide(L)'
;MSSTPDRRNSGIPRPPSSSFRPVSPAPSTPTTPTANLPPEQSHVLHSPRRSAPSTPPPQKARARDLLRKHYGLGVGPPPPIPGKVAVDPMNLDSTAFDAKTYYEQLITTSSLPGLLKKENELLSEIRELDSERQSLVYNHHHELIAASDTIAAMKTRAESLDADLDLLKVAFSEISRISSEVAIESAPSERPSSPP
;
A
#
# COMPACT_ATOMS: atom_id res chain seq x y z
N MET A 1 -8.53 68.90 2.12
CA MET A 1 -7.65 68.20 1.16
C MET A 1 -6.59 67.50 1.99
N SER A 2 -6.76 66.20 2.27
CA SER A 2 -5.91 65.44 3.20
C SER A 2 -5.22 64.33 2.42
N SER A 3 -3.88 64.41 2.39
CA SER A 3 -2.99 63.53 1.67
C SER A 3 -2.78 62.21 2.43
N THR A 4 -2.88 61.08 1.74
CA THR A 4 -2.44 59.77 2.24
C THR A 4 -1.19 59.34 1.46
N PRO A 5 -0.11 58.86 2.11
CA PRO A 5 1.07 58.40 1.40
C PRO A 5 1.05 56.87 1.18
N ASP A 6 1.51 56.51 -0.02
CA ASP A 6 1.88 55.17 -0.50
C ASP A 6 2.64 54.31 0.52
N ARG A 7 2.10 53.14 0.84
CA ARG A 7 2.81 52.11 1.61
C ARG A 7 3.52 51.14 0.66
N ARG A 8 4.75 51.54 0.35
CA ARG A 8 5.91 50.81 -0.16
C ARG A 8 5.80 49.27 -0.04
N ASN A 9 5.67 48.62 -1.20
CA ASN A 9 5.79 47.19 -1.44
C ASN A 9 7.25 46.75 -1.17
N SER A 10 7.51 46.08 -0.05
CA SER A 10 8.81 45.48 0.26
C SER A 10 8.78 44.02 -0.18
N GLY A 11 9.35 43.76 -1.36
CA GLY A 11 9.57 42.42 -1.89
C GLY A 11 10.58 41.67 -1.02
N ILE A 12 10.14 40.53 -0.49
CA ILE A 12 10.99 39.57 0.22
C ILE A 12 11.73 38.74 -0.84
N PRO A 13 13.07 38.62 -0.78
CA PRO A 13 13.82 37.84 -1.77
C PRO A 13 13.66 36.33 -1.54
N ARG A 14 13.30 35.64 -2.62
CA ARG A 14 13.14 34.17 -2.73
C ARG A 14 14.52 33.48 -2.64
N PRO A 15 14.70 32.41 -1.84
CA PRO A 15 15.93 31.64 -1.85
C PRO A 15 16.09 30.82 -3.15
N PRO A 16 17.33 30.55 -3.60
CA PRO A 16 17.60 29.92 -4.88
C PRO A 16 17.20 28.44 -4.91
N SER A 17 16.68 28.01 -6.06
CA SER A 17 16.29 26.64 -6.39
C SER A 17 17.49 25.69 -6.29
N SER A 18 17.43 24.73 -5.37
CA SER A 18 18.36 23.61 -5.36
C SER A 18 18.10 22.70 -6.57
N SER A 19 19.08 22.59 -7.44
CA SER A 19 19.11 21.60 -8.53
C SER A 19 19.28 20.20 -7.96
N PHE A 20 18.18 19.53 -7.60
CA PHE A 20 18.17 18.09 -7.37
C PHE A 20 17.35 17.40 -8.44
N ARG A 21 18.10 16.82 -9.37
CA ARG A 21 17.68 15.97 -10.48
C ARG A 21 17.13 14.65 -9.91
N PRO A 22 15.90 14.21 -10.24
CA PRO A 22 15.48 12.86 -9.92
C PRO A 22 16.14 11.88 -10.91
N VAL A 23 16.86 10.89 -10.38
CA VAL A 23 17.34 9.74 -11.15
C VAL A 23 16.28 8.66 -11.00
N SER A 24 15.63 8.29 -12.10
CA SER A 24 14.68 7.18 -12.18
C SER A 24 15.38 5.84 -11.91
N PRO A 25 14.79 4.91 -11.14
CA PRO A 25 15.13 3.51 -11.22
C PRO A 25 14.13 2.76 -12.13
N ALA A 26 14.66 1.90 -13.00
CA ALA A 26 13.91 0.98 -13.85
C ALA A 26 13.38 -0.23 -13.03
N PRO A 27 12.35 -0.95 -13.52
CA PRO A 27 11.72 -2.04 -12.79
C PRO A 27 12.46 -3.37 -12.97
N SER A 28 12.55 -4.18 -11.92
CA SER A 28 12.93 -5.60 -12.03
C SER A 28 12.13 -6.44 -11.02
N THR A 29 11.67 -7.57 -11.53
CA THR A 29 10.71 -8.55 -11.01
C THR A 29 11.21 -9.38 -9.81
N PRO A 30 10.33 -10.11 -9.10
CA PRO A 30 10.65 -10.71 -7.81
C PRO A 30 11.22 -12.14 -7.93
N THR A 31 12.20 -12.46 -7.09
CA THR A 31 12.63 -13.85 -6.84
C THR A 31 12.86 -14.06 -5.34
N THR A 32 12.25 -15.13 -4.84
CA THR A 32 12.24 -15.73 -3.49
C THR A 32 13.60 -15.87 -2.78
N PRO A 33 13.66 -15.82 -1.44
CA PRO A 33 14.86 -16.22 -0.70
C PRO A 33 14.78 -17.69 -0.23
N THR A 34 15.78 -18.49 -0.62
CA THR A 34 16.15 -19.76 0.03
C THR A 34 17.43 -19.53 0.83
N ALA A 35 17.40 -20.01 2.08
CA ALA A 35 18.46 -19.91 3.07
C ALA A 35 19.72 -20.71 2.66
N ASN A 36 20.90 -20.17 2.98
CA ASN A 36 22.13 -20.95 3.02
C ASN A 36 22.97 -20.58 4.25
N LEU A 37 23.35 -21.64 4.98
CA LEU A 37 24.21 -21.68 6.16
C LEU A 37 25.70 -21.67 5.75
N PRO A 38 26.62 -21.14 6.59
CA PRO A 38 28.05 -21.43 6.49
C PRO A 38 28.47 -22.64 7.36
N PRO A 39 29.59 -23.32 7.04
CA PRO A 39 30.14 -24.40 7.85
C PRO A 39 31.27 -23.90 8.78
N GLU A 40 31.32 -24.40 10.01
CA GLU A 40 32.55 -24.43 10.82
C GLU A 40 32.68 -25.75 11.56
N GLN A 41 33.89 -26.30 11.57
CA GLN A 41 34.27 -27.59 12.15
C GLN A 41 34.84 -27.41 13.57
N SER A 42 34.41 -28.31 14.48
CA SER A 42 35.14 -28.99 15.58
C SER A 42 36.09 -28.18 16.50
N HIS A 43 36.03 -28.25 17.82
CA HIS A 43 36.15 -29.43 18.69
C HIS A 43 35.73 -29.09 20.14
N VAL A 44 35.01 -29.98 20.83
CA VAL A 44 35.07 -30.11 22.30
C VAL A 44 34.74 -31.55 22.71
N LEU A 45 35.66 -32.16 23.46
CA LEU A 45 35.54 -33.44 24.15
C LEU A 45 34.27 -33.48 25.01
N HIS A 46 33.44 -34.52 24.90
CA HIS A 46 32.58 -35.00 25.98
C HIS A 46 32.36 -36.53 25.88
N SER A 47 32.54 -37.21 27.01
CA SER A 47 32.55 -38.65 27.23
C SER A 47 31.30 -39.41 26.74
N PRO A 48 31.43 -40.69 26.35
CA PRO A 48 30.29 -41.50 25.94
C PRO A 48 29.49 -41.97 27.17
N ARG A 49 28.26 -41.46 27.30
CA ARG A 49 27.29 -41.97 28.27
C ARG A 49 26.69 -43.26 27.71
N ARG A 50 27.10 -44.39 28.30
CA ARG A 50 26.53 -45.73 28.07
C ARG A 50 25.00 -45.72 28.19
N SER A 51 24.31 -46.08 27.11
CA SER A 51 22.92 -46.52 27.15
C SER A 51 22.88 -48.02 27.48
N ALA A 52 22.24 -48.34 28.61
CA ALA A 52 21.87 -49.69 29.02
C ALA A 52 20.34 -49.68 29.30
N PRO A 53 19.69 -50.84 29.37
CA PRO A 53 18.56 -51.22 28.52
C PRO A 53 17.18 -50.83 29.06
N SER A 54 16.20 -50.85 28.17
CA SER A 54 14.77 -50.64 28.41
C SER A 54 14.23 -51.57 29.50
N THR A 55 13.99 -51.03 30.68
CA THR A 55 13.11 -51.65 31.69
C THR A 55 11.66 -51.24 31.40
N PRO A 56 10.69 -52.17 31.38
CA PRO A 56 9.30 -51.80 31.23
C PRO A 56 8.85 -50.98 32.44
N PRO A 57 8.11 -49.87 32.27
CA PRO A 57 7.72 -49.04 33.40
C PRO A 57 6.76 -49.81 34.32
N PRO A 58 6.85 -49.62 35.64
CA PRO A 58 5.99 -50.31 36.60
C PRO A 58 4.52 -49.98 36.31
N GLN A 59 3.62 -50.96 36.48
CA GLN A 59 2.18 -50.85 36.20
C GLN A 59 1.52 -49.60 36.83
N LYS A 60 2.06 -49.10 37.94
CA LYS A 60 1.65 -47.83 38.59
C LYS A 60 1.81 -46.60 37.69
N ALA A 61 2.83 -46.55 36.83
CA ALA A 61 3.03 -45.43 35.91
C ALA A 61 1.97 -45.41 34.80
N ARG A 62 1.58 -46.59 34.29
CA ARG A 62 0.50 -46.71 33.29
C ARG A 62 -0.85 -46.35 33.87
N ALA A 63 -1.15 -46.77 35.10
CA ALA A 63 -2.36 -46.36 35.80
C ALA A 63 -2.41 -44.84 35.98
N ARG A 64 -1.30 -44.23 36.40
CA ARG A 64 -1.19 -42.77 36.56
C ARG A 64 -1.38 -42.00 35.24
N ASP A 65 -0.93 -42.54 34.12
CA ASP A 65 -1.16 -41.96 32.79
C ASP A 65 -2.62 -42.12 32.33
N LEU A 66 -3.23 -43.27 32.59
CA LEU A 66 -4.62 -43.52 32.24
C LEU A 66 -5.57 -42.61 33.04
N LEU A 67 -5.31 -42.43 34.33
CA LEU A 67 -6.05 -41.50 35.18
C LEU A 67 -5.87 -40.05 34.70
N ARG A 68 -4.65 -39.64 34.31
CA ARG A 68 -4.41 -38.31 33.73
C ARG A 68 -5.21 -38.07 32.45
N LYS A 69 -5.37 -39.09 31.61
CA LYS A 69 -6.20 -39.03 30.39
C LYS A 69 -7.70 -39.00 30.70
N HIS A 70 -8.15 -39.78 31.70
CA HIS A 70 -9.55 -39.83 32.12
C HIS A 70 -10.05 -38.55 32.80
N TYR A 71 -9.19 -37.89 33.57
CA TYR A 71 -9.53 -36.65 34.30
C TYR A 71 -9.09 -35.37 33.57
N GLY A 72 -8.57 -35.47 32.34
CA GLY A 72 -8.15 -34.30 31.56
C GLY A 72 -6.95 -33.52 32.13
N LEU A 73 -6.33 -33.99 33.22
CA LEU A 73 -5.23 -33.33 33.94
C LEU A 73 -3.87 -33.35 33.20
N GLY A 74 -3.85 -33.82 31.94
CA GLY A 74 -2.67 -33.80 31.05
C GLY A 74 -2.69 -32.69 30.00
N VAL A 75 -3.77 -31.92 29.91
CA VAL A 75 -3.85 -30.76 29.02
C VAL A 75 -3.32 -29.56 29.80
N GLY A 76 -2.01 -29.30 29.67
CA GLY A 76 -1.47 -27.98 29.99
C GLY A 76 -2.19 -26.91 29.16
N PRO A 77 -2.12 -25.62 29.57
CA PRO A 77 -2.79 -24.53 28.87
C PRO A 77 -2.61 -24.68 27.35
N PRO A 78 -3.71 -24.60 26.56
CA PRO A 78 -3.62 -24.80 25.12
C PRO A 78 -2.54 -23.86 24.54
N PRO A 79 -1.65 -24.35 23.67
CA PRO A 79 -0.71 -23.47 22.98
C PRO A 79 -1.52 -22.39 22.24
N PRO A 80 -1.08 -21.12 22.28
CA PRO A 80 -1.81 -20.03 21.65
C PRO A 80 -2.00 -20.32 20.16
N ILE A 81 -3.26 -20.26 19.73
CA ILE A 81 -3.66 -20.48 18.34
C ILE A 81 -3.02 -19.36 17.50
N PRO A 82 -2.17 -19.67 16.50
CA PRO A 82 -1.58 -18.66 15.64
C PRO A 82 -2.68 -18.03 14.77
N GLY A 83 -2.93 -16.73 14.94
CA GLY A 83 -3.83 -15.95 14.07
C GLY A 83 -4.97 -15.21 14.76
N LYS A 84 -5.24 -15.43 16.06
CA LYS A 84 -5.98 -14.45 16.84
C LYS A 84 -4.99 -13.41 17.32
N VAL A 85 -5.08 -12.18 16.79
CA VAL A 85 -4.49 -11.01 17.44
C VAL A 85 -4.98 -11.06 18.88
N ALA A 86 -4.06 -11.25 19.83
CA ALA A 86 -4.43 -11.27 21.23
C ALA A 86 -5.10 -9.93 21.52
N VAL A 87 -6.38 -10.01 21.90
CA VAL A 87 -7.18 -8.86 22.29
C VAL A 87 -6.64 -8.43 23.64
N ASP A 88 -5.53 -7.70 23.62
CA ASP A 88 -4.82 -7.27 24.81
C ASP A 88 -5.30 -5.87 25.19
N PRO A 89 -6.01 -5.73 26.32
CA PRO A 89 -6.46 -4.43 26.79
C PRO A 89 -5.32 -3.53 27.28
N MET A 90 -4.09 -4.05 27.48
CA MET A 90 -2.91 -3.25 27.85
C MET A 90 -2.09 -2.75 26.66
N ASN A 91 -2.35 -3.25 25.45
CA ASN A 91 -1.60 -2.85 24.27
C ASN A 91 -2.24 -1.61 23.62
N LEU A 92 -1.48 -0.51 23.47
CA LEU A 92 -1.95 0.76 22.90
C LEU A 92 -2.43 0.63 21.44
N ASP A 93 -1.85 -0.31 20.68
CA ASP A 93 -2.19 -0.53 19.28
C ASP A 93 -3.36 -1.53 19.09
N SER A 94 -3.86 -2.09 20.20
CA SER A 94 -4.94 -3.08 20.19
C SER A 94 -6.31 -2.40 20.11
N THR A 95 -7.22 -2.98 19.33
CA THR A 95 -8.60 -2.49 19.21
C THR A 95 -9.42 -2.60 20.50
N ALA A 96 -8.94 -3.38 21.48
CA ALA A 96 -9.57 -3.52 22.79
C ALA A 96 -8.80 -2.81 23.90
N PHE A 97 -7.90 -1.89 23.56
CA PHE A 97 -7.16 -1.09 24.52
C PHE A 97 -8.09 -0.40 25.51
N ASP A 98 -7.84 -0.61 26.81
CA ASP A 98 -8.54 0.09 27.89
C ASP A 98 -7.61 1.13 28.51
N ALA A 99 -7.77 2.37 28.06
CA ALA A 99 -6.97 3.50 28.51
C ALA A 99 -7.02 3.71 30.03
N LYS A 100 -8.16 3.44 30.68
CA LYS A 100 -8.32 3.65 32.12
C LYS A 100 -7.49 2.65 32.90
N THR A 101 -7.64 1.36 32.60
CA THR A 101 -6.89 0.30 33.27
C THR A 101 -5.39 0.43 33.01
N TYR A 102 -4.98 0.77 31.78
CA TYR A 102 -3.58 1.03 31.45
C TYR A 102 -3.00 2.20 32.24
N TYR A 103 -3.74 3.31 32.34
CA TYR A 103 -3.32 4.47 33.11
C TYR A 103 -3.19 4.15 34.61
N GLU A 104 -4.19 3.49 35.20
CA GLU A 104 -4.17 3.09 36.62
C GLU A 104 -2.97 2.18 36.93
N GLN A 105 -2.68 1.21 36.06
CA GLN A 105 -1.51 0.37 36.18
C GLN A 105 -0.21 1.19 36.04
N LEU A 106 -0.15 2.11 35.09
CA LEU A 106 1.05 2.91 34.83
C LEU A 106 1.40 3.81 36.02
N ILE A 107 0.42 4.50 36.62
CA ILE A 107 0.67 5.40 37.77
C ILE A 107 0.99 4.65 39.07
N THR A 108 0.48 3.41 39.22
CA THR A 108 0.71 2.62 40.44
C THR A 108 2.03 1.87 40.40
N THR A 109 2.53 1.53 39.21
CA THR A 109 3.74 0.70 39.04
C THR A 109 4.99 1.49 38.61
N SER A 110 4.83 2.67 38.01
CA SER A 110 5.94 3.46 37.49
C SER A 110 6.43 4.51 38.49
N SER A 111 7.73 4.82 38.44
CA SER A 111 8.28 5.96 39.16
C SER A 111 7.97 7.27 38.44
N LEU A 112 7.98 8.39 39.18
CA LEU A 112 7.72 9.72 38.61
C LEU A 112 8.62 10.06 37.40
N PRO A 113 9.95 9.83 37.41
CA PRO A 113 10.79 10.06 36.23
C PRO A 113 10.40 9.17 35.04
N GLY A 114 9.98 7.92 35.30
CA GLY A 114 9.49 7.02 34.25
C GLY A 114 8.20 7.53 33.62
N LEU A 115 7.31 8.10 34.44
CA LEU A 115 6.05 8.67 33.98
C LEU A 115 6.27 9.92 33.10
N LEU A 116 7.18 10.81 33.50
CA LEU A 116 7.57 11.98 32.69
C LEU A 116 8.23 11.58 31.36
N LYS A 117 9.03 10.51 31.36
CA LYS A 117 9.61 9.98 30.13
C LYS A 117 8.52 9.44 29.20
N LYS A 118 7.57 8.66 29.74
CA LYS A 118 6.44 8.12 28.98
C LYS A 118 5.56 9.23 28.40
N GLU A 119 5.31 10.30 29.17
CA GLU A 119 4.57 11.47 28.69
C GLU A 119 5.26 12.11 27.47
N ASN A 120 6.57 12.37 27.56
CA ASN A 120 7.32 12.96 26.44
C ASN A 120 7.34 12.05 25.19
N GLU A 121 7.46 10.74 25.39
CA GLU A 121 7.37 9.74 24.32
C GLU A 121 6.01 9.81 23.63
N LEU A 122 4.91 9.73 24.38
CA LEU A 122 3.55 9.81 23.84
C LEU A 122 3.28 11.16 23.14
N LEU A 123 3.79 12.27 23.67
CA LEU A 123 3.66 13.57 23.01
C LEU A 123 4.42 13.63 21.68
N SER A 124 5.56 12.93 21.57
CA SER A 124 6.28 12.80 20.31
C SER A 124 5.50 11.96 19.31
N GLU A 125 5.00 10.79 19.74
CA GLU A 125 4.21 9.88 18.91
C GLU A 125 2.93 10.55 18.40
N ILE A 126 2.21 11.30 19.25
CA ILE A 126 1.01 12.04 18.84
C ILE A 126 1.32 13.04 17.71
N ARG A 127 2.46 13.74 17.80
CA ARG A 127 2.87 14.72 16.77
C ARG A 127 3.27 14.03 15.48
N GLU A 128 3.98 12.91 15.59
CA GLU A 128 4.37 12.09 14.44
C GLU A 128 3.13 11.55 13.72
N LEU A 129 2.21 10.92 14.45
CA LEU A 129 0.96 10.38 13.90
C LEU A 129 0.09 11.46 13.24
N ASP A 130 0.00 12.66 13.81
CA ASP A 130 -0.74 13.75 13.15
C ASP A 130 -0.03 14.23 11.87
N SER A 131 1.30 14.29 11.87
CA SER A 131 2.08 14.63 10.67
C SER A 131 1.93 13.59 9.56
N GLU A 132 1.91 12.29 9.91
CA GLU A 132 1.67 11.19 8.98
C GLU A 132 0.24 11.26 8.42
N ARG A 133 -0.75 11.46 9.29
CA ARG A 133 -2.15 11.64 8.89
C ARG A 133 -2.29 12.80 7.91
N GLN A 134 -1.67 13.94 8.20
CA GLN A 134 -1.72 15.11 7.33
C GLN A 134 -1.00 14.87 5.99
N SER A 135 0.14 14.18 6.01
CA SER A 135 0.85 13.78 4.79
C SER A 135 0.00 12.86 3.91
N LEU A 136 -0.65 11.85 4.50
CA LEU A 136 -1.52 10.92 3.78
C LEU A 136 -2.71 11.65 3.15
N VAL A 137 -3.38 12.50 3.92
CA VAL A 137 -4.50 13.31 3.44
C VAL A 137 -4.06 14.21 2.29
N TYR A 138 -2.90 14.87 2.41
CA TYR A 138 -2.37 15.72 1.36
C TYR A 138 -2.06 14.93 0.08
N ASN A 139 -1.34 13.81 0.19
CA ASN A 139 -0.99 12.97 -0.95
C ASN A 139 -2.24 12.46 -1.66
N HIS A 140 -3.21 11.93 -0.90
CA HIS A 140 -4.43 11.40 -1.48
C HIS A 140 -5.27 12.49 -2.15
N HIS A 141 -5.43 13.66 -1.53
CA HIS A 141 -6.15 14.76 -2.18
C HIS A 141 -5.41 15.28 -3.42
N HIS A 142 -4.09 15.38 -3.37
CA HIS A 142 -3.30 15.81 -4.51
C HIS A 142 -3.41 14.83 -5.69
N GLU A 143 -3.35 13.53 -5.41
CA GLU A 143 -3.54 12.47 -6.41
C GLU A 143 -4.95 12.46 -6.99
N LEU A 144 -5.99 12.62 -6.16
CA LEU A 144 -7.37 12.69 -6.63
C LEU A 144 -7.60 13.90 -7.55
N ILE A 145 -7.04 15.06 -7.21
CA ILE A 145 -7.10 16.25 -8.04
C ILE A 145 -6.39 16.00 -9.37
N ALA A 146 -5.16 15.48 -9.33
CA ALA A 146 -4.40 15.17 -10.55
C ALA A 146 -5.10 14.13 -11.45
N ALA A 147 -5.75 13.12 -10.86
CA ALA A 147 -6.55 12.15 -11.57
C ALA A 147 -7.79 12.81 -12.21
N SER A 148 -8.48 13.68 -11.47
CA SER A 148 -9.62 14.46 -11.99
C SER A 148 -9.21 15.34 -13.17
N ASP A 149 -8.08 16.03 -13.09
CA ASP A 149 -7.54 16.85 -14.18
C ASP A 149 -7.20 15.99 -15.40
N THR A 150 -6.62 14.81 -15.17
CA THR A 150 -6.33 13.84 -16.24
C THR A 150 -7.61 13.37 -16.92
N ILE A 151 -8.66 13.05 -16.16
CA ILE A 151 -9.97 12.65 -16.68
C ILE A 151 -10.59 13.78 -17.50
N ALA A 152 -10.53 15.02 -17.02
CA ALA A 152 -11.01 16.18 -17.76
C ALA A 152 -10.27 16.36 -19.09
N ALA A 153 -8.93 16.28 -19.08
CA ALA A 153 -8.12 16.36 -20.30
C ALA A 153 -8.35 15.19 -21.27
N MET A 154 -8.65 13.98 -20.76
CA MET A 154 -9.05 12.84 -21.58
C MET A 154 -10.41 13.06 -22.23
N LYS A 155 -11.37 13.59 -21.47
CA LYS A 155 -12.71 13.92 -21.97
C LYS A 155 -12.66 14.93 -23.10
N THR A 156 -11.95 16.05 -22.92
CA THR A 156 -11.81 17.08 -23.97
C THR A 156 -11.15 16.51 -25.24
N ARG A 157 -10.16 15.63 -25.11
CA ARG A 157 -9.54 14.96 -26.27
C ARG A 157 -10.48 13.98 -26.97
N ALA A 158 -11.34 13.28 -26.23
CA ALA A 158 -12.34 12.40 -26.82
C ALA A 158 -13.39 13.20 -27.59
N GLU A 159 -13.84 14.34 -27.04
CA GLU A 159 -14.78 15.24 -27.70
C GLU A 159 -14.20 15.84 -29.00
N SER A 160 -12.92 16.23 -29.01
CA SER A 160 -12.28 16.71 -30.25
C SER A 160 -12.16 15.61 -31.30
N LEU A 161 -11.85 14.37 -30.89
CA LEU A 161 -11.76 13.25 -31.81
C LEU A 161 -13.11 12.91 -32.45
N ASP A 162 -14.20 13.02 -31.70
CA ASP A 162 -15.56 12.79 -32.23
C ASP A 162 -15.90 13.82 -33.32
N ALA A 163 -15.57 15.10 -33.09
CA ALA A 163 -15.71 16.16 -34.08
C ALA A 163 -14.86 15.90 -35.35
N ASP A 164 -13.63 15.44 -35.20
CA ASP A 164 -12.75 15.09 -36.32
C ASP A 164 -13.32 13.91 -37.13
N LEU A 165 -13.89 12.90 -36.46
CA LEU A 165 -14.54 11.76 -37.12
C LEU A 165 -15.79 12.18 -37.90
N ASP A 166 -16.58 13.11 -37.36
CA ASP A 166 -17.73 13.65 -38.08
C ASP A 166 -17.32 14.45 -39.31
N LEU A 167 -16.26 15.25 -39.22
CA LEU A 167 -15.68 15.93 -40.38
C LEU A 167 -15.21 14.93 -41.44
N LEU A 168 -14.56 13.84 -41.03
CA LEU A 168 -14.10 12.78 -41.92
C LEU A 168 -15.27 12.08 -42.63
N LYS A 169 -16.38 11.81 -41.95
CA LYS A 169 -17.61 11.24 -42.55
C LYS A 169 -18.20 12.17 -43.61
N VAL A 170 -18.23 13.48 -43.36
CA VAL A 170 -18.69 14.47 -44.34
C VAL A 170 -17.80 14.46 -45.58
N ALA A 171 -16.48 14.51 -45.39
CA ALA A 171 -15.53 14.46 -46.50
C ALA A 171 -15.67 13.19 -47.35
N PHE A 172 -15.82 12.01 -46.73
CA PHE A 172 -16.06 10.76 -47.46
C PHE A 172 -17.39 10.77 -48.22
N SER A 173 -18.44 11.35 -47.65
CA SER A 173 -19.74 11.48 -48.32
C SER A 173 -19.64 12.38 -49.56
N GLU A 174 -18.89 13.47 -49.47
CA GLU A 174 -18.62 14.37 -50.58
C GLU A 174 -17.79 13.71 -51.68
N ILE A 175 -16.71 13.00 -51.32
CA ILE A 175 -15.91 12.19 -52.26
C ILE A 175 -16.80 11.16 -52.97
N SER A 176 -17.67 10.47 -52.24
CA SER A 176 -18.57 9.47 -52.80
C SER A 176 -19.58 10.09 -53.77
N ARG A 177 -20.14 11.27 -53.43
CA ARG A 177 -21.01 12.04 -54.34
C ARG A 177 -20.29 12.42 -55.62
N ILE A 178 -19.12 13.05 -55.53
CA ILE A 178 -18.33 13.50 -56.69
C ILE A 178 -17.93 12.29 -57.55
N SER A 179 -17.51 11.18 -56.93
CA SER A 179 -17.19 9.95 -57.65
C SER A 179 -18.39 9.39 -58.41
N SER A 180 -19.60 9.48 -57.85
CA SER A 180 -20.83 9.03 -58.53
C SER A 180 -21.21 9.94 -59.70
N GLU A 181 -21.05 11.27 -59.56
CA GLU A 181 -21.27 12.24 -60.64
C GLU A 181 -20.31 11.99 -61.81
N VAL A 182 -19.02 11.79 -61.54
CA VAL A 182 -18.01 11.48 -62.56
C VAL A 182 -18.29 10.13 -63.24
N ALA A 183 -18.74 9.12 -62.50
CA ALA A 183 -19.07 7.82 -63.07
C ALA A 183 -20.23 7.91 -64.09
N ILE A 184 -21.25 8.73 -63.81
CA ILE A 184 -22.39 8.96 -64.71
C ILE A 184 -21.96 9.66 -66.01
N GLU A 185 -21.07 10.66 -65.93
CA GLU A 185 -20.54 11.37 -67.11
C GLU A 185 -19.69 10.45 -68.00
N SER A 186 -19.01 9.45 -67.42
CA SER A 186 -18.12 8.53 -68.16
C SER A 186 -18.84 7.32 -68.81
N ALA A 187 -20.14 7.13 -68.57
CA ALA A 187 -20.89 6.03 -69.18
C ALA A 187 -21.00 6.27 -70.71
N PRO A 188 -20.48 5.35 -71.56
CA PRO A 188 -20.33 5.61 -72.98
C PRO A 188 -21.70 5.66 -73.68
N SER A 189 -21.90 6.69 -74.51
CA SER A 189 -22.95 6.74 -75.52
C SER A 189 -22.72 5.61 -76.53
N GLU A 190 -23.27 4.43 -76.25
CA GLU A 190 -23.25 3.27 -77.13
C GLU A 190 -24.13 3.57 -78.35
N ARG A 191 -23.51 3.96 -79.47
CA ARG A 191 -24.20 4.11 -80.76
C ARG A 191 -24.59 2.72 -81.27
N PRO A 192 -25.87 2.47 -81.64
CA PRO A 192 -26.26 1.19 -82.21
C PRO A 192 -25.64 1.05 -83.61
N SER A 193 -24.81 0.03 -83.79
CA SER A 193 -24.28 -0.40 -85.10
C SER A 193 -25.36 -1.17 -85.87
N SER A 194 -25.64 -0.72 -87.10
CA SER A 194 -26.57 -1.37 -88.04
C SER A 194 -25.96 -2.67 -88.61
N PRO A 195 -26.74 -3.76 -88.78
CA PRO A 195 -26.28 -5.00 -89.40
C PRO A 195 -26.50 -4.97 -90.94
N PRO A 196 -26.04 -6.01 -91.68
CA PRO A 196 -25.42 -5.89 -93.01
C PRO A 196 -26.37 -5.80 -94.21
#